data_AF-A0A7C4ULV0-F1
#
_entry.id   AF-A0A7C4ULV0-F1
#
_cell.length_a   1.000
_cell.length_b   1.000
_cell.length_c   1.000
_cell.angle_alpha   90.00
_cell.angle_beta   90.00
_cell.angle_gamma   90.00
#
_symmetry.space_group_name_H-M   'P 1'
#
loop_
_entity.id
_entity.type
_entity.pdbx_description
1 polymer ?
#
loop_
_entity_poly.entity_id
_entity_poly.type
_entity_poly.pdbx_seq_one_letter_code
_entity_poly.pdbx_strand_id
1 'polypeptide(L)'
;MPSYPIAPKRPYTITQHGETRVDDYFWLRNREDPEVMNFLTAHMDYLEEVMGHTKPLQDSLFAEMKGRIQETDSTVPEKRGGWWYYSRTEAGKQYPIYCRKKETLENPEEILLDQNAL
;
A
#
# COMPACT_ATOMS: atom_id res chain seq x y z
N MET A 1 19.41 -7.70 25.00
CA MET A 1 18.31 -7.10 24.23
C MET A 1 18.88 -6.70 22.88
N PRO A 2 18.12 -6.87 21.77
CA PRO A 2 18.55 -6.43 20.44
C PRO A 2 18.93 -4.95 20.49
N SER A 3 20.06 -4.59 19.88
CA SER A 3 20.51 -3.19 19.83
C SER A 3 19.79 -2.47 18.70
N TYR A 4 19.01 -1.43 19.03
CA TYR A 4 18.31 -0.62 18.03
C TYR A 4 19.27 0.35 17.32
N PRO A 5 19.15 0.57 16.00
CA PRO A 5 19.97 1.55 15.29
C PRO A 5 19.66 2.97 15.77
N ILE A 6 20.69 3.74 16.13
CA ILE A 6 20.51 5.13 16.57
C ILE A 6 20.93 6.06 15.42
N ALA A 7 20.02 6.94 14.99
CA ALA A 7 20.33 7.92 13.96
C ALA A 7 21.41 8.90 14.44
N PRO A 8 22.51 9.11 13.68
CA PRO A 8 23.44 10.18 13.99
C PRO A 8 22.75 11.54 13.89
N LYS A 9 23.07 12.42 14.84
CA LYS A 9 22.63 13.82 14.83
C LYS A 9 23.52 14.64 13.91
N ARG A 10 22.90 15.34 12.96
CA ARG A 10 23.52 16.24 11.99
C ARG A 10 22.72 17.54 11.98
N PRO A 11 23.12 18.53 12.81
CA PRO A 11 22.38 19.77 12.92
C PRO A 11 22.20 20.44 11.55
N TYR A 12 20.95 20.60 11.14
CA TYR A 12 20.58 21.34 9.93
C TYR A 12 19.61 22.46 10.29
N THR A 13 19.97 23.69 9.96
CA THR A 13 19.17 24.88 10.29
C THR A 13 18.10 25.12 9.24
N ILE A 14 16.84 25.21 9.68
CA ILE A 14 15.69 25.53 8.85
C ILE A 14 15.14 26.88 9.29
N THR A 15 15.11 27.85 8.39
CA THR A 15 14.47 29.15 8.62
C THR A 15 13.21 29.26 7.76
N GLN A 16 12.05 29.41 8.40
CA GLN A 16 10.75 29.57 7.74
C GLN A 16 9.93 30.61 8.49
N HIS A 17 9.25 31.50 7.76
CA HIS A 17 8.43 32.58 8.34
C HIS A 17 9.13 33.45 9.40
N GLY A 18 10.45 33.64 9.27
CA GLY A 18 11.25 34.43 10.23
C GLY A 18 11.68 33.66 11.49
N GLU A 19 11.23 32.42 11.66
CA GLU A 19 11.63 31.55 12.77
C GLU A 19 12.71 30.56 12.33
N THR A 20 13.66 30.30 13.21
CA THR A 20 14.78 29.38 12.96
C THR A 20 14.72 28.20 13.92
N ARG A 21 14.79 26.98 13.37
CA ARG A 21 14.87 25.73 14.13
C ARG A 21 16.02 24.86 13.61
N VAL A 22 16.55 24.01 14.49
CA VAL A 22 17.56 23.01 14.14
C VAL A 22 16.90 21.65 14.06
N ASP A 23 17.08 20.97 12.93
CA ASP A 23 16.67 19.59 12.71
C ASP A 23 17.93 18.72 12.63
N ASP A 24 18.20 17.95 13.69
CA ASP A 24 19.33 17.02 13.78
C ASP A 24 19.21 15.85 12.78
N TYR A 25 18.04 15.63 12.17
CA TYR A 25 17.75 14.44 11.37
C TYR A 25 17.30 14.77 9.95
N PHE A 26 17.51 16.02 9.52
CA PHE A 26 17.10 16.50 8.19
C PHE A 26 17.67 15.63 7.05
N TRP A 27 18.86 15.06 7.25
CA TRP A 27 19.53 14.18 6.29
C TRP A 27 18.73 12.91 5.95
N LEU A 28 17.90 12.38 6.86
CA LEU A 28 17.03 11.22 6.63
C LEU A 28 15.98 11.45 5.52
N ARG A 29 15.76 12.70 5.13
CA ARG A 29 14.87 13.06 4.03
C ARG A 29 15.39 12.59 2.67
N ASN A 30 16.72 12.47 2.50
CA ASN A 30 17.31 12.14 1.21
C ASN A 30 17.27 10.62 0.95
N ARG A 31 16.26 10.18 0.20
CA ARG A 31 16.04 8.74 -0.08
C ARG A 31 17.12 8.10 -0.96
N GLU A 32 17.88 8.90 -1.72
CA GLU A 32 18.94 8.41 -2.60
C GLU A 32 20.29 8.31 -1.89
N ASP A 33 20.39 8.84 -0.66
CA ASP A 33 21.59 8.76 0.15
C ASP A 33 21.83 7.31 0.62
N PRO A 34 22.99 6.69 0.28
CA PRO A 34 23.31 5.34 0.73
C PRO A 34 23.29 5.20 2.25
N GLU A 35 23.60 6.25 3.00
CA GLU A 35 23.57 6.20 4.46
C GLU A 35 22.15 6.08 5.01
N VAL A 36 21.19 6.76 4.37
CA VAL A 36 19.76 6.64 4.74
C VAL A 36 19.29 5.21 4.48
N MET A 37 19.67 4.63 3.34
CA MET A 37 19.34 3.24 3.02
C MET A 37 19.98 2.25 4.01
N ASN A 38 21.25 2.44 4.37
CA ASN A 38 21.92 1.60 5.37
C ASN A 38 21.23 1.68 6.73
N PHE A 39 20.83 2.88 7.14
CA PHE A 39 20.10 3.09 8.39
C PHE A 39 18.74 2.40 8.39
N LEU A 40 17.98 2.52 7.29
CA LEU A 40 16.68 1.85 7.13
C LEU A 40 16.81 0.32 7.13
N THR A 41 17.83 -0.24 6.46
CA THR A 41 18.09 -1.68 6.48
C THR A 41 18.41 -2.17 7.90
N ALA A 42 19.25 -1.46 8.64
CA ALA A 42 19.54 -1.80 10.04
C ALA A 42 18.27 -1.77 10.92
N HIS A 43 17.30 -0.89 10.61
CA HIS A 43 16.00 -0.89 11.27
C HIS A 43 15.14 -2.10 10.92
N MET A 44 15.18 -2.55 9.66
CA MET A 44 14.47 -3.76 9.22
C MET A 44 15.03 -5.00 9.91
N ASP A 45 16.36 -5.11 10.05
CA ASP A 45 17.01 -6.22 10.74
C ASP A 45 16.60 -6.28 12.23
N TYR A 46 16.62 -5.14 12.91
CA TYR A 46 16.13 -5.05 14.29
C TYR A 46 14.65 -5.43 14.40
N LEU A 47 13.81 -4.98 13.47
CA LEU A 47 12.40 -5.34 13.44
C LEU A 47 12.20 -6.84 13.28
N GLU A 48 12.95 -7.49 12.39
CA GLU A 48 12.89 -8.93 12.19
C GLU A 48 13.38 -9.69 13.44
N GLU A 49 14.44 -9.24 14.11
CA GLU A 49 14.92 -9.86 15.35
C GLU A 49 13.89 -9.78 16.47
N VAL A 50 13.28 -8.61 16.66
CA VAL A 50 12.29 -8.38 17.73
C VAL A 50 10.96 -9.05 17.41
N MET A 51 10.47 -8.94 16.18
CA MET A 51 9.13 -9.39 15.79
C MET A 51 9.11 -10.80 15.22
N GLY A 52 10.26 -11.42 14.91
CA GLY A 52 10.33 -12.71 14.23
C GLY A 52 9.56 -13.83 14.93
N HIS A 53 9.55 -13.81 16.27
CA HIS A 53 8.77 -14.78 17.07
C HIS A 53 7.24 -14.69 16.85
N THR A 54 6.74 -13.54 16.37
CA THR A 54 5.31 -13.34 16.06
C THR A 54 4.94 -13.73 14.64
N LYS A 55 5.90 -14.10 13.79
CA LYS A 55 5.64 -14.41 12.38
C LYS A 55 4.53 -15.46 12.17
N PRO A 56 4.50 -16.58 12.92
CA PRO A 56 3.42 -17.56 12.78
C PRO A 56 2.03 -16.99 13.10
N LEU A 57 1.94 -16.09 14.08
CA LEU A 57 0.68 -15.43 14.43
C LEU A 57 0.25 -14.45 13.34
N GLN A 58 1.19 -13.68 12.78
CA GLN A 58 0.92 -12.79 11.65
C GLN A 58 0.37 -13.56 10.44
N ASP A 59 0.99 -14.70 10.11
CA ASP A 59 0.56 -15.55 8.99
C ASP A 59 -0.85 -16.14 9.23
N SER A 60 -1.15 -16.57 10.46
CA SER A 60 -2.48 -17.03 10.84
C SER A 60 -3.54 -15.94 10.70
N LEU A 61 -3.26 -14.73 11.20
CA LEU A 61 -4.18 -13.59 11.10
C LEU A 61 -4.39 -13.17 9.65
N PHE A 62 -3.33 -13.19 8.83
CA PHE A 62 -3.41 -12.91 7.40
C PHE A 62 -4.34 -13.91 6.69
N ALA A 63 -4.17 -15.21 6.94
CA ALA A 63 -5.03 -16.24 6.35
C ALA A 63 -6.50 -16.10 6.79
N GLU A 64 -6.74 -15.77 8.07
CA GLU A 64 -8.09 -15.52 8.59
C GLU A 64 -8.75 -14.31 7.91
N MET A 65 -8.03 -13.18 7.81
CA MET A 65 -8.52 -11.97 7.14
C MET A 65 -8.80 -12.24 5.66
N LYS A 66 -7.87 -12.92 4.97
CA LYS A 66 -8.04 -13.29 3.57
C LYS A 66 -9.26 -14.20 3.37
N GLY A 67 -9.46 -15.18 4.24
CA GLY A 67 -10.62 -16.08 4.19
C GLY A 67 -11.97 -15.39 4.40
N ARG A 68 -11.99 -14.18 4.97
CA ARG A 68 -13.21 -13.36 5.14
C ARG A 68 -13.48 -12.42 3.97
N ILE A 69 -12.54 -12.27 3.03
CA ILE A 69 -12.69 -11.42 1.86
C ILE A 69 -13.29 -12.26 0.73
N GLN A 70 -14.39 -11.78 0.16
CA GLN A 70 -14.94 -12.33 -1.06
C GLN A 70 -14.06 -11.89 -2.24
N GLU A 71 -13.16 -12.76 -2.70
CA GLU A 71 -12.20 -12.39 -3.75
C GLU A 71 -12.88 -12.14 -5.11
N THR A 72 -13.92 -12.92 -5.41
CA THR A 72 -14.74 -12.73 -6.61
C THR A 72 -16.07 -12.09 -6.22
N ASP A 73 -16.18 -10.80 -6.48
CA ASP A 73 -17.38 -10.01 -6.22
C ASP A 73 -17.66 -9.05 -7.37
N SER A 74 -18.90 -8.57 -7.46
CA SER A 74 -19.30 -7.56 -8.42
C SER A 74 -20.25 -6.57 -7.76
N THR A 75 -20.06 -5.28 -8.04
CA THR A 75 -20.97 -4.25 -7.57
C THR A 75 -22.31 -4.33 -8.29
N VAL A 76 -23.35 -3.82 -7.63
CA VAL A 76 -24.69 -3.72 -8.24
C VAL A 76 -24.61 -2.81 -9.48
N PRO A 77 -25.06 -3.26 -10.67
CA PRO A 77 -25.00 -2.46 -11.87
C PRO A 77 -25.80 -1.16 -11.78
N GLU A 78 -25.16 -0.04 -12.12
CA GLU A 78 -25.79 1.28 -12.15
C GLU A 78 -26.08 1.69 -13.60
N LYS A 79 -27.34 2.06 -13.90
CA LYS A 79 -27.71 2.54 -15.23
C LYS A 79 -27.35 4.01 -15.39
N ARG A 80 -26.55 4.33 -16.41
CA ARG A 80 -26.24 5.70 -16.83
C ARG A 80 -26.38 5.82 -18.34
N GLY A 81 -27.44 6.50 -18.77
CA GLY A 81 -27.78 6.61 -20.19
C GLY A 81 -28.10 5.25 -20.82
N GLY A 82 -27.51 4.98 -21.98
CA GLY A 82 -27.63 3.70 -22.70
C GLY A 82 -26.70 2.60 -22.19
N TRP A 83 -26.12 2.73 -21.00
CA TRP A 83 -25.14 1.79 -20.46
C TRP A 83 -25.41 1.45 -19.00
N TRP A 84 -25.00 0.25 -18.61
CA TRP A 84 -24.92 -0.23 -17.24
C TRP A 84 -23.47 -0.35 -16.85
N TYR A 85 -23.08 0.23 -15.71
CA TYR A 85 -21.71 0.22 -15.21
C TYR A 85 -21.63 -0.61 -13.93
N TYR A 86 -20.56 -1.38 -13.80
CA TYR A 86 -20.23 -2.10 -12.57
C TYR A 86 -18.73 -2.36 -12.52
N SER A 87 -18.26 -2.75 -11.36
CA SER A 87 -16.88 -3.19 -11.14
C SER A 87 -16.92 -4.60 -10.58
N ARG A 88 -15.98 -5.44 -11.00
CA ARG A 88 -15.81 -6.78 -10.46
C ARG A 88 -14.38 -7.02 -10.02
N THR A 89 -14.22 -7.81 -8.98
CA THR A 89 -12.92 -8.36 -8.57
C THR A 89 -12.86 -9.82 -8.99
N GLU A 90 -11.66 -10.31 -9.22
CA GLU A 90 -11.41 -11.72 -9.54
C GLU A 90 -10.48 -12.32 -8.49
N ALA A 91 -10.67 -13.61 -8.20
CA ALA A 91 -9.77 -14.35 -7.32
C ALA A 91 -8.30 -14.21 -7.73
N GLY A 92 -7.44 -13.90 -6.75
CA GLY A 92 -6.01 -13.67 -6.98
C GLY A 92 -5.65 -12.34 -7.68
N LYS A 93 -6.62 -11.49 -8.03
CA LYS A 93 -6.36 -10.13 -8.53
C LYS A 93 -6.45 -9.12 -7.39
N GLN A 94 -5.58 -8.12 -7.42
CA GLN A 94 -5.51 -7.11 -6.34
C GLN A 94 -6.43 -5.93 -6.61
N TYR A 95 -6.81 -5.70 -7.86
CA TYR A 95 -7.52 -4.51 -8.28
C TYR A 95 -8.84 -4.84 -9.00
N PRO A 96 -9.83 -3.94 -8.92
CA PRO A 96 -11.09 -4.11 -9.63
C PRO A 96 -10.92 -3.93 -11.14
N ILE A 97 -11.76 -4.65 -11.88
CA ILE A 97 -11.98 -4.49 -13.32
C ILE A 97 -13.26 -3.68 -13.50
N TYR A 98 -13.17 -2.54 -14.19
CA TYR A 98 -14.30 -1.69 -14.50
C TYR A 98 -14.94 -2.15 -15.80
N CYS A 99 -16.23 -2.46 -15.73
CA CYS A 99 -16.99 -3.08 -16.81
C CYS A 99 -18.24 -2.26 -17.14
N ARG A 100 -18.75 -2.43 -18.36
CA ARG A 100 -20.06 -1.91 -18.76
C ARG A 100 -20.81 -2.85 -19.69
N LYS A 101 -22.13 -2.71 -19.75
CA LYS A 101 -23.01 -3.41 -20.69
C LYS A 101 -23.95 -2.41 -21.37
N LYS A 102 -24.18 -2.58 -22.67
CA LYS A 102 -25.02 -1.66 -23.46
C LYS A 102 -26.50 -1.98 -23.26
N GLU A 103 -27.33 -0.98 -23.00
CA GLU A 103 -28.81 -1.01 -22.90
C GLU A 103 -29.43 -1.96 -21.86
N THR A 104 -29.14 -3.26 -21.96
CA THR A 104 -29.63 -4.33 -21.08
C THR A 104 -28.45 -5.06 -20.41
N LEU A 105 -28.72 -5.74 -19.29
CA LEU A 105 -27.71 -6.56 -18.60
C LEU A 105 -27.43 -7.91 -19.28
N GLU A 106 -28.24 -8.29 -20.26
CA GLU A 106 -28.04 -9.50 -21.08
C GLU A 106 -27.01 -9.30 -22.20
N ASN A 107 -26.74 -8.03 -22.56
CA ASN A 107 -25.76 -7.73 -23.58
C ASN A 107 -24.34 -8.04 -23.10
N PRO A 108 -23.40 -8.31 -24.04
CA PRO A 108 -22.02 -8.63 -23.70
C PRO A 108 -21.34 -7.57 -22.83
N GLU A 109 -20.50 -8.03 -21.90
CA GLU A 109 -19.64 -7.17 -21.10
C GLU A 109 -18.56 -6.52 -21.98
N GLU A 110 -18.34 -5.22 -21.78
CA GLU A 110 -17.17 -4.48 -22.27
C GLU A 110 -16.31 -4.06 -21.08
N ILE A 111 -15.01 -4.42 -21.10
CA ILE A 111 -14.04 -3.97 -20.11
C ILE A 111 -13.61 -2.55 -20.46
N LEU A 112 -13.85 -1.61 -19.55
CA LEU A 112 -13.41 -0.23 -19.67
C LEU A 112 -11.96 -0.05 -19.20
N LEU A 113 -11.62 -0.69 -18.08
CA LEU A 113 -10.28 -0.65 -17.49
C LEU A 113 -10.03 -1.87 -16.62
N ASP A 114 -8.97 -2.61 -16.92
CA ASP A 114 -8.38 -3.58 -16.00
C ASP A 114 -7.21 -2.92 -15.26
N GLN A 115 -7.39 -2.63 -13.98
CA GLN A 115 -6.33 -2.04 -13.15
C GLN A 115 -5.18 -3.02 -12.87
N ASN A 116 -5.38 -4.33 -13.05
CA ASN A 116 -4.32 -5.33 -12.85
C ASN A 116 -3.34 -5.40 -14.02
N ALA A 117 -3.63 -4.70 -15.12
CA ALA A 117 -2.79 -4.63 -16.32
C ALA A 117 -2.00 -3.31 -16.44
N LEU A 118 -2.13 -2.42 -15.46
CA LEU A 118 -1.36 -1.17 -15.34
C LEU A 118 -0.05 -1.42 -14.58
#